data_AF-A0A822C4A5-F1
#
_entry.id   AF-A0A822C4A5-F1
#
_cell.length_a   1.000
_cell.length_b   1.000
_cell.length_c   1.000
_cell.angle_alpha   90.00
_cell.angle_beta   90.00
_cell.angle_gamma   90.00
#
_symmetry.space_group_name_H-M   'P 1'
#
loop_
_entity.id
_entity.type
_entity.pdbx_description
1 polymer ?
#
loop_
_entity_poly.entity_id
_entity_poly.type
_entity_poly.pdbx_seq_one_letter_code
_entity_poly.pdbx_strand_id
1 'polypeptide(L)'
;MAVSCSQISIVITYFQLCGEDYHWWWRSFVASGGSAFYVFAYSIFYFFTKLDITEVIPIMLYFGYTFLICFTFWTLTDMSAACFLYVFMGLIAGFYAGRIYKTIKGSNWKRTAALTATLYPGIVFSIGFFLNFFIWGKRSSGAVPFTTMLSILVMWLGISFPLVCFGFYFGYRKQPYDQPVRTNQIPRQVPEQQWFLHPVL
;
A
#
# COMPACT_ATOMS: atom_id res chain seq x y z
N MET A 1 -10.48 12.54 -10.37
CA MET A 1 -9.35 13.00 -9.53
C MET A 1 -8.57 11.84 -8.94
N ALA A 2 -9.14 11.01 -8.04
CA ALA A 2 -8.45 9.84 -7.47
C ALA A 2 -7.88 8.87 -8.54
N VAL A 3 -8.60 8.66 -9.65
CA VAL A 3 -8.14 7.84 -10.79
C VAL A 3 -6.95 8.48 -11.54
N SER A 4 -6.90 9.80 -11.64
CA SER A 4 -5.79 10.51 -12.29
C SER A 4 -4.54 10.49 -11.40
N CYS A 5 -4.71 10.67 -10.08
CA CYS A 5 -3.64 10.55 -9.10
C CYS A 5 -3.04 9.14 -9.08
N SER A 6 -3.88 8.09 -9.13
CA SER A 6 -3.41 6.71 -9.20
C SER A 6 -2.65 6.41 -10.50
N GLN A 7 -3.14 6.90 -11.64
CA GLN A 7 -2.44 6.74 -12.93
C GLN A 7 -1.05 7.39 -12.93
N ILE A 8 -0.93 8.61 -12.42
CA ILE A 8 0.36 9.34 -12.35
C ILE A 8 1.34 8.60 -11.42
N SER A 9 0.87 8.13 -10.25
CA SER A 9 1.72 7.38 -9.31
C SER A 9 2.24 6.07 -9.92
N ILE A 10 1.41 5.33 -10.67
CA ILE A 10 1.81 4.09 -11.34
C ILE A 10 2.88 4.36 -12.40
N VAL A 11 2.67 5.36 -13.26
CA VAL A 11 3.60 5.70 -14.35
C VAL A 11 4.96 6.13 -13.79
N ILE A 12 4.98 6.94 -12.73
CA ILE A 12 6.22 7.39 -12.09
C ILE A 12 6.96 6.23 -11.43
N THR A 13 6.22 5.33 -10.74
CA THR A 13 6.81 4.12 -10.15
C THR A 13 7.40 3.22 -11.23
N TYR A 14 6.73 3.08 -12.38
CA TYR A 14 7.23 2.31 -13.51
C TYR A 14 8.55 2.86 -14.05
N PHE A 15 8.63 4.17 -14.30
CA PHE A 15 9.87 4.78 -14.76
C PHE A 15 11.01 4.68 -13.75
N GLN A 16 10.72 4.78 -12.45
CA GLN A 16 11.72 4.58 -11.39
C GLN A 16 12.25 3.15 -11.36
N LEU A 17 11.36 2.16 -11.52
CA LEU A 17 11.74 0.75 -11.62
C LEU A 17 12.57 0.46 -12.88
N CYS A 18 12.25 1.11 -14.02
CA CYS A 18 13.06 1.01 -15.23
C CYS A 18 14.44 1.68 -15.10
N GLY A 19 14.58 2.66 -14.21
CA GLY A 19 15.85 3.33 -13.89
C GLY A 19 16.67 2.66 -12.79
N GLU A 20 16.29 1.45 -12.34
CA GLU A 20 16.92 0.73 -11.21
C GLU A 20 16.92 1.50 -9.87
N ASP A 21 16.08 2.53 -9.73
CA ASP A 21 15.94 3.32 -8.53
C ASP A 21 14.91 2.68 -7.57
N TYR A 22 15.40 1.99 -6.54
CA TYR A 22 14.55 1.24 -5.59
C TYR A 22 13.82 2.08 -4.54
N HIS A 23 14.11 3.38 -4.44
CA HIS A 23 13.51 4.31 -3.46
C HIS A 23 12.15 4.88 -3.92
N TRP A 24 11.30 4.03 -4.51
CA TRP A 24 10.04 4.45 -5.12
C TRP A 24 8.95 4.83 -4.09
N TRP A 25 8.92 4.15 -2.95
CA TRP A 25 7.94 4.25 -1.87
C TRP A 25 7.56 5.69 -1.49
N TRP A 26 8.55 6.54 -1.16
CA TRP A 26 8.31 7.94 -0.78
C TRP A 26 8.07 8.84 -1.99
N ARG A 27 8.70 8.53 -3.13
CA ARG A 27 8.57 9.36 -4.34
C ARG A 27 7.21 9.19 -5.01
N SER A 28 6.63 7.99 -5.01
CA SER A 28 5.29 7.71 -5.53
C SER A 28 4.19 8.37 -4.70
N PHE A 29 4.45 8.55 -3.40
CA PHE A 29 3.58 9.31 -2.49
C PHE A 29 3.72 10.83 -2.69
N VAL A 30 4.94 11.33 -2.91
CA VAL A 30 5.16 12.77 -3.13
C VAL A 30 4.65 13.21 -4.50
N ALA A 31 4.80 12.36 -5.52
CA ALA A 31 4.48 12.72 -6.89
C ALA A 31 2.98 12.74 -7.21
N SER A 32 2.13 12.06 -6.43
CA SER A 32 0.67 12.13 -6.60
C SER A 32 0.05 13.43 -6.03
N GLY A 33 0.79 14.18 -5.22
CA GLY A 33 0.39 15.47 -4.61
C GLY A 33 0.23 16.65 -5.58
N GLY A 34 0.41 16.44 -6.89
CA GLY A 34 0.39 17.50 -7.90
C GLY A 34 -0.86 18.38 -7.89
N SER A 35 -2.01 17.85 -7.45
CA SER A 35 -3.23 18.65 -7.32
C SER A 35 -3.17 19.67 -6.16
N ALA A 36 -2.54 19.32 -5.04
CA ALA A 36 -2.35 20.26 -3.93
C ALA A 36 -1.38 21.38 -4.32
N PHE A 37 -0.36 21.04 -5.11
CA PHE A 37 0.56 22.02 -5.67
C PHE A 37 -0.14 22.98 -6.66
N TYR A 38 -1.04 22.48 -7.51
CA TYR A 38 -1.83 23.32 -8.41
C TYR A 38 -2.71 24.32 -7.67
N VAL A 39 -3.41 23.89 -6.61
CA VAL A 39 -4.26 24.77 -5.80
C VAL A 39 -3.42 25.84 -5.09
N PHE A 40 -2.23 25.48 -4.60
CA PHE A 40 -1.31 26.43 -3.97
C PHE A 40 -0.69 27.43 -4.98
N ALA A 41 -0.36 26.99 -6.20
CA ALA A 41 0.12 27.89 -7.24
C ALA A 41 -0.98 28.86 -7.71
N TYR A 42 -2.22 28.37 -7.82
CA TYR A 42 -3.37 29.19 -8.18
C TYR A 42 -3.67 30.26 -7.12
N SER A 43 -3.54 29.96 -5.82
CA SER A 43 -3.75 30.94 -4.77
C SER A 43 -2.70 32.05 -4.79
N ILE A 44 -1.44 31.73 -5.12
CA ILE A 44 -0.39 32.74 -5.36
C ILE A 44 -0.77 33.65 -6.55
N PHE A 45 -1.20 33.07 -7.67
CA PHE A 45 -1.61 33.85 -8.83
C PHE A 45 -2.83 34.74 -8.54
N TYR A 46 -3.80 34.22 -7.79
CA TYR A 46 -5.01 34.94 -7.39
C TYR A 46 -4.69 36.11 -6.45
N PHE A 47 -3.72 35.92 -5.55
CA PHE A 47 -3.20 36.98 -4.69
C PHE A 47 -2.70 38.18 -5.50
N PHE A 48 -1.90 37.96 -6.55
CA PHE A 48 -1.33 39.04 -7.37
C PHE A 48 -2.30 39.68 -8.37
N THR A 49 -3.36 38.99 -8.78
CA THR A 49 -4.22 39.46 -9.89
C THR A 49 -5.58 39.97 -9.46
N LYS A 50 -6.05 39.59 -8.28
CA LYS A 50 -7.44 39.85 -7.84
C LYS A 50 -7.58 40.27 -6.38
N LEU A 51 -6.54 40.16 -5.56
CA LEU A 51 -6.63 40.38 -4.12
C LEU A 51 -5.94 41.70 -3.71
N ASP A 52 -6.73 42.76 -3.52
CA ASP A 52 -6.25 44.04 -2.94
C ASP A 52 -6.22 43.97 -1.40
N ILE A 53 -5.49 43.00 -0.84
CA ILE A 53 -5.28 42.90 0.61
C ILE A 53 -3.91 43.48 0.94
N THR A 54 -3.89 44.67 1.55
CA THR A 54 -2.66 45.42 1.86
C THR A 54 -2.15 45.20 3.28
N GLU A 55 -2.94 44.57 4.15
CA GLU A 55 -2.57 44.33 5.55
C GLU A 55 -1.81 43.01 5.74
N VAL A 56 -0.76 43.04 6.56
CA VAL A 56 0.13 41.88 6.80
C VAL A 56 -0.59 40.69 7.46
N ILE A 57 -1.51 40.96 8.39
CA ILE A 57 -2.23 39.94 9.16
C ILE A 57 -3.12 39.05 8.25
N PRO A 58 -4.02 39.61 7.42
CA PRO A 58 -4.84 38.80 6.51
C PRO A 58 -4.04 38.13 5.39
N ILE A 59 -2.89 38.68 4.97
CA ILE A 59 -1.97 38.00 4.05
C ILE A 59 -1.43 36.71 4.68
N MET A 60 -0.94 36.79 5.92
CA MET A 60 -0.43 35.63 6.65
C MET A 60 -1.51 34.56 6.86
N LEU A 61 -2.72 34.97 7.20
CA LEU A 61 -3.86 34.07 7.36
C LEU A 61 -4.25 33.41 6.03
N TYR A 62 -4.32 34.16 4.93
CA TYR A 62 -4.66 33.62 3.62
C TYR A 62 -3.68 32.52 3.18
N PHE A 63 -2.38 32.78 3.25
CA PHE A 63 -1.37 31.78 2.90
C PHE A 63 -1.35 30.61 3.89
N GLY A 64 -1.49 30.87 5.19
CA GLY A 64 -1.52 29.83 6.23
C GLY A 64 -2.71 28.87 6.06
N TYR A 65 -3.93 29.40 5.91
CA TYR A 65 -5.12 28.57 5.69
C TYR A 65 -5.07 27.82 4.36
N THR A 66 -4.59 28.47 3.29
CA THR A 66 -4.50 27.81 1.99
C THR A 66 -3.47 26.68 2.01
N PHE A 67 -2.33 26.85 2.68
CA PHE A 67 -1.36 25.79 2.87
C PHE A 67 -1.93 24.59 3.65
N LEU A 68 -2.62 24.86 4.77
CA LEU A 68 -3.29 23.82 5.55
C LEU A 68 -4.34 23.06 4.73
N ILE A 69 -5.18 23.78 3.98
CA ILE A 69 -6.20 23.17 3.12
C ILE A 69 -5.54 22.28 2.04
N CYS A 70 -4.47 22.75 1.40
CA CYS A 70 -3.74 21.97 0.40
C CYS A 70 -3.15 20.69 1.00
N PHE A 71 -2.58 20.77 2.20
CA PHE A 71 -1.99 19.62 2.89
C PHE A 71 -3.04 18.58 3.32
N THR A 72 -4.17 19.04 3.87
CA THR A 72 -5.28 18.15 4.22
C THR A 72 -5.90 17.51 2.97
N PHE A 73 -6.03 18.27 1.88
CA PHE A 73 -6.56 17.75 0.62
C PHE A 73 -5.65 16.69 -0.01
N TRP A 74 -4.33 16.91 0.04
CA TRP A 74 -3.33 15.93 -0.38
C TRP A 74 -3.52 14.62 0.37
N THR A 75 -3.41 14.66 1.69
CA THR A 75 -3.43 13.46 2.54
C THR A 75 -4.73 12.65 2.42
N LEU A 76 -5.89 13.30 2.38
CA LEU A 76 -7.18 12.62 2.24
C LEU A 76 -7.32 11.92 0.89
N THR A 77 -6.91 12.57 -0.20
CA THR A 77 -7.02 12.01 -1.54
C THR A 77 -6.13 10.78 -1.70
N ASP A 78 -4.88 10.85 -1.23
CA ASP A 78 -3.94 9.72 -1.32
C ASP A 78 -4.36 8.53 -0.44
N MET A 79 -4.85 8.77 0.77
CA MET A 79 -5.35 7.68 1.63
C MET A 79 -6.51 6.93 0.97
N SER A 80 -7.47 7.66 0.39
CA SER A 80 -8.59 7.03 -0.31
C SER A 80 -8.14 6.22 -1.53
N ALA A 81 -7.26 6.78 -2.37
CA ALA A 81 -6.72 6.11 -3.54
C ALA A 81 -5.89 4.86 -3.17
N ALA A 82 -5.08 4.94 -2.11
CA ALA A 82 -4.31 3.81 -1.59
C ALA A 82 -5.23 2.67 -1.09
N CYS A 83 -6.31 2.98 -0.37
CA CYS A 83 -7.29 1.99 0.04
C CYS A 83 -7.96 1.30 -1.16
N PHE A 84 -8.38 2.06 -2.17
CA PHE A 84 -8.96 1.49 -3.40
C PHE A 84 -7.95 0.58 -4.13
N LEU A 85 -6.72 1.05 -4.33
CA LEU A 85 -5.67 0.27 -4.99
C LEU A 85 -5.34 -1.00 -4.20
N TYR A 86 -5.29 -0.92 -2.87
CA TYR A 86 -5.04 -2.08 -2.01
C TYR A 86 -6.08 -3.19 -2.22
N VAL A 87 -7.36 -2.84 -2.33
CA VAL A 87 -8.45 -3.81 -2.60
C VAL A 87 -8.24 -4.49 -3.97
N PHE A 88 -7.91 -3.73 -5.01
CA PHE A 88 -7.66 -4.28 -6.35
C PHE A 88 -6.39 -5.14 -6.41
N MET A 89 -5.31 -4.70 -5.76
CA MET A 89 -4.05 -5.46 -5.65
C MET A 89 -4.23 -6.76 -4.88
N GLY A 90 -5.28 -6.90 -4.05
CA GLY A 90 -5.65 -8.14 -3.39
C GLY A 90 -5.85 -9.32 -4.36
N LEU A 91 -6.41 -9.09 -5.55
CA LEU A 91 -6.57 -10.14 -6.56
C LEU A 91 -5.23 -10.60 -7.12
N ILE A 92 -4.35 -9.66 -7.43
CA ILE A 92 -3.01 -9.92 -7.97
C ILE A 92 -2.16 -10.64 -6.90
N ALA A 93 -2.18 -10.14 -5.66
CA ALA A 93 -1.51 -10.75 -4.52
C ALA A 93 -2.01 -12.18 -4.28
N GLY A 94 -3.33 -12.40 -4.32
CA GLY A 94 -3.94 -13.73 -4.23
C GLY A 94 -3.43 -14.65 -5.34
N PHE A 95 -3.37 -14.18 -6.59
CA PHE A 95 -2.87 -14.96 -7.73
C PHE A 95 -1.42 -15.42 -7.54
N TYR A 96 -0.51 -14.51 -7.20
CA TYR A 96 0.89 -14.88 -6.97
C TYR A 96 1.06 -15.77 -5.72
N ALA A 97 0.32 -15.50 -4.64
CA ALA A 97 0.33 -16.35 -3.45
C ALA A 97 -0.14 -17.78 -3.76
N GLY A 98 -1.20 -17.95 -4.56
CA GLY A 98 -1.69 -19.26 -4.99
C GLY A 98 -0.70 -20.03 -5.85
N ARG A 99 0.04 -19.33 -6.72
CA ARG A 99 1.11 -19.90 -7.56
C ARG A 99 2.28 -20.39 -6.70
N ILE A 100 2.76 -19.57 -5.78
CA ILE A 100 3.86 -19.91 -4.87
C ILE A 100 3.44 -21.03 -3.91
N TYR A 101 2.21 -21.00 -3.39
CA TYR A 101 1.73 -22.08 -2.53
C TYR A 101 1.71 -23.44 -3.24
N LYS A 102 1.46 -23.44 -4.55
CA LYS A 102 1.55 -24.64 -5.38
C LYS A 102 2.99 -25.10 -5.60
N THR A 103 3.97 -24.20 -5.73
CA THR A 103 5.39 -24.59 -5.87
C THR A 103 5.92 -25.27 -4.63
N ILE A 104 5.45 -24.86 -3.45
CA ILE A 104 5.78 -25.45 -2.15
C ILE A 104 5.04 -26.79 -1.91
N LYS A 105 4.23 -27.27 -2.87
CA LYS A 105 3.40 -28.48 -2.76
C LYS A 105 2.41 -28.43 -1.59
N GLY A 106 1.86 -27.25 -1.30
CA GLY A 106 0.85 -27.07 -0.27
C GLY A 106 -0.47 -27.77 -0.60
N SER A 107 -0.97 -28.57 0.35
CA SER A 107 -2.22 -29.37 0.21
C SER A 107 -3.49 -28.53 0.48
N ASN A 108 -3.46 -27.64 1.47
CA ASN A 108 -4.64 -26.96 2.00
C ASN A 108 -4.87 -25.56 1.41
N TRP A 109 -5.21 -25.48 0.12
CA TRP A 109 -5.37 -24.22 -0.61
C TRP A 109 -6.42 -23.27 0.01
N LYS A 110 -7.53 -23.80 0.56
CA LYS A 110 -8.61 -22.98 1.16
C LYS A 110 -8.16 -22.23 2.42
N ARG A 111 -7.46 -22.93 3.33
CA ARG A 111 -6.98 -22.35 4.60
C ARG A 111 -5.89 -21.32 4.34
N THR A 112 -5.00 -21.60 3.39
CA THR A 112 -3.98 -20.63 2.99
C THR A 112 -4.59 -19.42 2.34
N ALA A 113 -5.51 -19.57 1.37
CA ALA A 113 -6.20 -18.43 0.76
C ALA A 113 -6.91 -17.55 1.80
N ALA A 114 -7.60 -18.17 2.75
CA ALA A 114 -8.25 -17.46 3.85
C ALA A 114 -7.23 -16.71 4.72
N LEU A 115 -6.11 -17.35 5.10
CA LEU A 115 -5.05 -16.71 5.88
C LEU A 115 -4.38 -15.55 5.11
N THR A 116 -4.10 -15.71 3.81
CA THR A 116 -3.51 -14.63 3.00
C THR A 116 -4.44 -13.42 2.92
N ALA A 117 -5.76 -13.66 2.85
CA ALA A 117 -6.76 -12.59 2.87
C ALA A 117 -6.90 -11.93 4.25
N THR A 118 -6.79 -12.70 5.35
CA THR A 118 -7.15 -12.23 6.69
C THR A 118 -6.01 -11.74 7.57
N LEU A 119 -4.77 -12.14 7.29
CA LEU A 119 -3.67 -11.98 8.25
C LEU A 119 -3.30 -10.50 8.48
N TYR A 120 -3.00 -9.74 7.42
CA TYR A 120 -2.62 -8.34 7.57
C TYR A 120 -3.76 -7.45 8.11
N PRO A 121 -4.97 -7.46 7.52
CA PRO A 121 -6.04 -6.56 7.96
C PRO A 121 -6.67 -7.02 9.28
N GLY A 122 -6.61 -8.32 9.60
CA GLY A 122 -6.99 -8.86 10.90
C GLY A 122 -6.10 -8.30 12.02
N ILE A 123 -4.78 -8.25 11.82
CA ILE A 123 -3.85 -7.64 12.78
C ILE A 123 -4.17 -6.15 12.97
N VAL A 124 -4.37 -5.41 11.88
CA VAL A 124 -4.71 -3.97 11.94
C VAL A 124 -6.02 -3.75 12.70
N PHE A 125 -7.05 -4.55 12.43
CA PHE A 125 -8.32 -4.47 13.13
C PHE A 125 -8.19 -4.81 14.61
N SER A 126 -7.43 -5.85 14.97
CA SER A 126 -7.18 -6.22 16.37
C SER A 126 -6.45 -5.13 17.14
N ILE A 127 -5.41 -4.52 16.55
CA ILE A 127 -4.69 -3.39 17.16
C ILE A 127 -5.63 -2.19 17.33
N GLY A 128 -6.40 -1.85 16.29
CA GLY A 128 -7.37 -0.77 16.33
C GLY A 128 -8.44 -1.00 17.40
N PHE A 129 -8.95 -2.22 17.53
CA PHE A 129 -9.93 -2.58 18.57
C PHE A 129 -9.35 -2.47 19.97
N PHE A 130 -8.13 -2.95 20.17
CA PHE A 130 -7.46 -2.85 21.47
C PHE A 130 -7.21 -1.38 21.86
N LEU A 131 -6.70 -0.57 20.94
CA LEU A 131 -6.52 0.87 21.16
C LEU A 131 -7.86 1.59 21.41
N ASN A 132 -8.89 1.28 20.63
CA ASN A 132 -10.21 1.90 20.77
C ASN A 132 -10.85 1.59 22.12
N PHE A 133 -10.61 0.40 22.69
CA PHE A 133 -11.05 0.05 24.05
C PHE A 133 -10.48 1.00 25.12
N PHE A 134 -9.20 1.37 25.04
CA PHE A 134 -8.59 2.35 25.95
C PHE A 134 -9.12 3.77 25.75
N ILE A 135 -9.34 4.18 24.49
CA ILE A 135 -9.87 5.52 24.16
C ILE A 135 -11.30 5.69 24.70
N TRP A 136 -12.09 4.62 24.65
CA TRP A 136 -13.45 4.60 25.20
C TRP A 136 -13.45 4.80 26.73
N GLY A 137 -12.49 4.20 27.44
CA GLY A 137 -12.28 4.42 28.87
C GLY A 137 -11.94 5.87 29.24
N LYS A 138 -11.31 6.62 28.34
CA LYS A 138 -10.95 8.05 28.53
C LYS A 138 -12.06 9.02 28.10
N ARG A 139 -13.21 8.56 27.60
CA ARG A 139 -14.30 9.39 27.00
C ARG A 139 -13.77 10.46 26.02
N SER A 140 -12.72 10.12 25.27
CA SER A 140 -12.13 11.04 24.31
C SER A 140 -12.94 11.05 23.01
N SER A 141 -13.10 12.23 22.41
CA SER A 141 -13.81 12.45 21.13
C SER A 141 -13.13 11.77 19.93
N GLY A 142 -11.93 11.21 20.12
CA GLY A 142 -11.25 10.36 19.14
C GLY A 142 -11.67 8.89 19.16
N ALA A 143 -12.67 8.51 19.98
CA ALA A 143 -13.18 7.15 20.01
C ALA A 143 -13.92 6.84 18.70
N VAL A 144 -13.45 5.80 17.99
CA VAL A 144 -14.09 5.33 16.78
C VAL A 144 -15.39 4.64 17.18
N PRO A 145 -16.57 5.11 16.72
CA PRO A 145 -17.83 4.54 17.12
C PRO A 145 -17.93 3.07 16.67
N PHE A 146 -18.49 2.22 17.52
CA PHE A 146 -18.57 0.77 17.29
C PHE A 146 -19.15 0.42 15.90
N THR A 147 -20.12 1.20 15.43
CA THR A 147 -20.73 1.05 14.10
C THR A 147 -19.70 1.13 12.97
N THR A 148 -18.76 2.06 13.03
CA THR A 148 -17.73 2.21 11.98
C THR A 148 -16.72 1.08 11.99
N MET A 149 -16.41 0.50 13.17
CA MET A 149 -15.59 -0.71 13.25
C MET A 149 -16.27 -1.90 12.57
N LEU A 150 -17.58 -2.06 12.79
CA LEU A 150 -18.37 -3.10 12.14
C LEU A 150 -18.45 -2.87 10.62
N SER A 151 -18.63 -1.63 10.17
CA SER A 151 -18.65 -1.28 8.73
C SER A 151 -17.33 -1.63 8.04
N ILE A 152 -16.18 -1.34 8.65
CA ILE A 152 -14.86 -1.68 8.10
C ILE A 152 -14.70 -3.20 8.00
N LEU A 153 -15.14 -3.94 9.02
CA LEU A 153 -15.09 -5.40 9.03
C LEU A 153 -15.98 -6.02 7.94
N VAL A 154 -17.20 -5.50 7.75
CA VAL A 154 -18.13 -5.97 6.70
C VAL A 154 -17.63 -5.63 5.31
N MET A 155 -17.10 -4.42 5.08
CA MET A 155 -16.51 -4.05 3.80
C MET A 155 -15.34 -4.97 3.45
N TRP A 156 -14.51 -5.29 4.45
CA TRP A 156 -13.34 -6.13 4.26
C TRP A 156 -13.68 -7.61 3.98
N LEU A 157 -14.56 -8.21 4.78
CA LEU A 157 -15.04 -9.58 4.56
C LEU A 157 -15.93 -9.70 3.32
N GLY A 158 -16.66 -8.65 2.98
CA GLY A 158 -17.59 -8.63 1.84
C GLY A 158 -16.91 -8.40 0.50
N ILE A 159 -15.82 -7.62 0.44
CA ILE A 159 -15.17 -7.24 -0.83
C ILE A 159 -13.77 -7.84 -0.94
N SER A 160 -12.87 -7.54 0.00
CA SER A 160 -11.46 -7.95 -0.12
C SER A 160 -11.26 -9.46 0.04
N PHE A 161 -11.95 -10.07 1.01
CA PHE A 161 -11.83 -11.52 1.24
C PHE A 161 -12.20 -12.37 0.02
N PRO A 162 -13.35 -12.17 -0.65
CA PRO A 162 -13.67 -12.92 -1.87
C PRO A 162 -12.73 -12.59 -3.03
N LEU A 163 -12.29 -11.33 -3.18
CA LEU A 163 -11.35 -10.94 -4.24
C LEU A 163 -10.01 -11.69 -4.15
N VAL A 164 -9.43 -11.77 -2.95
CA VAL A 164 -8.17 -12.49 -2.70
C VAL A 164 -8.34 -13.99 -2.92
N CYS A 165 -9.44 -14.56 -2.39
CA CYS A 165 -9.76 -15.97 -2.61
C CYS A 165 -9.93 -16.32 -4.10
N PHE A 166 -10.57 -15.42 -4.86
CA PHE A 166 -10.74 -15.56 -6.30
C PHE A 166 -9.40 -15.51 -7.03
N GLY A 167 -8.55 -14.52 -6.75
CA GLY A 167 -7.19 -14.45 -7.29
C GLY A 167 -6.39 -15.72 -6.99
N PHE A 168 -6.43 -16.18 -5.74
CA PHE A 168 -5.74 -17.40 -5.29
C PHE A 168 -6.22 -18.65 -6.01
N TYR A 169 -7.54 -18.79 -6.22
CA TYR A 169 -8.12 -19.90 -6.95
C TYR A 169 -7.57 -20.00 -8.39
N PHE A 170 -7.50 -18.87 -9.11
CA PHE A 170 -6.90 -18.83 -10.44
C PHE A 170 -5.40 -19.09 -10.43
N GLY A 171 -4.68 -18.55 -9.44
CA GLY A 171 -3.24 -18.77 -9.26
C GLY A 171 -2.89 -20.24 -9.05
N TYR A 172 -3.64 -20.93 -8.18
CA TYR A 172 -3.44 -22.33 -7.84
C TYR A 172 -3.72 -23.29 -9.01
N ARG A 173 -4.56 -22.89 -9.98
CA ARG A 173 -4.82 -23.72 -11.17
C ARG A 173 -3.68 -23.72 -12.18
N LYS A 174 -2.85 -22.67 -12.22
CA LYS A 174 -1.76 -22.58 -13.19
C LYS A 174 -0.52 -23.41 -12.75
N GLN A 175 0.41 -23.67 -13.67
CA GLN A 175 1.62 -24.50 -13.47
C GLN A 175 2.57 -23.95 -12.37
N PRO A 176 3.19 -24.76 -11.50
CA PRO A 176 4.20 -24.24 -10.57
C PRO A 176 5.38 -23.56 -11.30
N TYR A 177 6.09 -22.64 -10.64
CA TYR A 177 7.36 -22.12 -11.17
C TYR A 177 8.39 -23.25 -11.22
N ASP A 178 9.12 -23.34 -12.32
CA ASP A 178 10.23 -24.27 -12.44
C ASP A 178 11.40 -23.80 -11.57
N GLN A 179 11.86 -24.68 -10.70
CA GLN A 179 13.05 -24.41 -9.90
C GLN A 179 14.26 -24.38 -10.85
N PRO A 180 15.13 -23.35 -10.79
CA PRO A 180 16.26 -23.20 -11.72
C PRO A 180 17.27 -24.35 -11.66
N VAL A 181 17.21 -25.16 -10.60
CA VAL A 181 18.06 -26.33 -10.42
C VAL A 181 17.20 -27.49 -9.93
N ARG A 182 17.34 -28.66 -10.55
CA ARG A 182 16.80 -29.90 -9.98
C ARG A 182 17.64 -30.28 -8.77
N THR A 183 17.05 -30.19 -7.58
CA THR A 183 17.70 -30.66 -6.36
C THR A 183 17.77 -32.19 -6.41
N ASN A 184 18.97 -32.74 -6.62
CA ASN A 184 19.21 -34.15 -6.46
C ASN A 184 19.07 -34.52 -4.97
N GLN A 185 18.42 -35.63 -4.65
CA GLN A 185 18.24 -36.07 -3.25
C GLN A 185 19.55 -36.50 -2.58
N ILE A 186 20.55 -36.84 -3.39
CA ILE A 186 21.91 -37.14 -2.94
C ILE A 186 22.69 -35.82 -2.97
N PRO A 187 23.21 -35.33 -1.82
CA PRO A 187 24.10 -34.19 -1.81
C PRO A 187 25.26 -34.49 -2.75
N ARG A 188 25.49 -33.63 -3.75
CA ARG A 188 26.71 -33.78 -4.55
C ARG A 188 27.88 -33.66 -3.58
N GLN A 189 28.83 -34.57 -3.66
CA GLN A 189 30.07 -34.42 -2.91
C GLN A 189 30.74 -33.12 -3.37
N VAL A 190 30.97 -32.21 -2.42
CA VAL A 190 31.73 -30.99 -2.70
C VAL A 190 33.18 -31.46 -2.88
N PRO A 191 33.80 -31.28 -4.06
CA PRO A 191 35.20 -31.65 -4.24
C PRO A 191 36.06 -30.88 -3.24
N GLU A 192 37.11 -31.50 -2.73
CA GLU A 192 38.05 -30.79 -1.86
C GLU A 192 38.57 -29.54 -2.57
N GLN A 193 38.39 -28.39 -1.93
CA GLN A 193 38.79 -27.11 -2.47
C GLN A 193 40.32 -27.07 -2.51
N GLN A 194 40.90 -26.82 -3.68
CA GLN A 194 42.35 -26.79 -3.84
C GLN A 194 42.95 -25.67 -2.95
N TRP A 195 44.16 -25.88 -2.42
CA TRP A 195 44.75 -25.03 -1.39
C TRP A 195 44.83 -23.53 -1.76
N PHE A 196 44.93 -23.19 -3.05
CA PHE A 196 44.97 -21.83 -3.58
C PHE A 196 43.59 -21.14 -3.73
N LEU A 197 42.50 -21.89 -3.57
CA LEU A 197 41.12 -21.38 -3.55
C LEU A 197 40.60 -21.14 -2.12
N HIS A 198 41.40 -21.46 -1.10
CA HIS A 198 41.10 -21.06 0.27
C HIS A 198 41.29 -19.54 0.39
N PRO A 199 40.30 -18.79 0.90
CA PRO A 199 40.49 -17.38 1.21
C PRO A 199 41.40 -17.29 2.44
N VAL A 200 42.71 -17.32 2.21
CA VAL A 200 43.73 -16.97 3.20
C VAL A 200 44.65 -15.92 2.61
N LEU A 201 44.06 -14.75 2.36
CA LEU A 201 44.46 -13.43 2.86
C LEU A 201 43.45 -12.39 2.38
#